data_AF-A0A1Z2KUY6-F1
#
_entry.id   AF-A0A1Z2KUY6-F1
#
_cell.length_a   1.000
_cell.length_b   1.000
_cell.length_c   1.000
_cell.angle_alpha   90.00
_cell.angle_beta   90.00
_cell.angle_gamma   90.00
#
_symmetry.space_group_name_H-M   'P 1'
#
loop_
_entity.id
_entity.type
_entity.pdbx_description
1 polymer ?
#
loop_
_entity_poly.entity_id
_entity_poly.type
_entity_poly.pdbx_seq_one_letter_code
_entity_poly.pdbx_strand_id
1 'polypeptide(L)'
;MPLHGTAGTHPSATTGAAGGLRTPAGAAHLDLPADLPRADRRDRRPATEELALPAGTGARLRPSEDHRPAAFALAALCAVLHRHTGQDDFLLAAALPTTGPDPVLLRARFDPWAPFTALWDHLHEDTAGRADTPVGRPAEEAAEVPAVAFRYLTADDGTRDGPGGAPYDLAFTLDTTRTPMVLRLGYDAGLHERETAARLLRHTRTLLDAAGDEPGRPVAELPVEDGAVAAPRPWALPAPAGHLPPPAAGVTEGLVHRFKAVAAAHSDRPALRGPSGELRYADLDRITDTMAPRLPRPRRRRAPVASRCCARTTPARCWASGRR
;
A
#
# COMPACT_ATOMS: atom_id res chain seq x y z
N MET A 1 -8.26 25.10 -4.47
CA MET A 1 -9.45 25.55 -3.71
C MET A 1 -9.04 25.94 -2.30
N PRO A 2 -9.66 26.94 -1.66
CA PRO A 2 -9.60 27.06 -0.21
C PRO A 2 -10.27 25.83 0.42
N LEU A 3 -9.66 25.24 1.45
CA LEU A 3 -10.16 24.03 2.14
C LEU A 3 -11.34 24.31 3.10
N HIS A 4 -12.07 25.41 2.88
CA HIS A 4 -13.14 25.89 3.76
C HIS A 4 -14.50 25.40 3.25
N GLY A 5 -15.09 24.45 3.98
CA GLY A 5 -16.46 23.95 3.77
C GLY A 5 -17.18 23.89 5.11
N THR A 6 -18.39 24.44 5.15
CA THR A 6 -19.17 24.77 6.35
C THR A 6 -19.53 23.56 7.21
N ALA A 7 -19.24 23.66 8.52
CA ALA A 7 -19.57 22.68 9.55
C ALA A 7 -21.09 22.59 9.80
N GLY A 8 -21.64 21.37 9.79
CA GLY A 8 -22.96 21.05 10.30
C GLY A 8 -22.88 20.65 11.77
N THR A 9 -23.69 21.29 12.61
CA THR A 9 -23.76 21.08 14.06
C THR A 9 -24.58 19.82 14.39
N HIS A 10 -24.04 18.90 15.20
CA HIS A 10 -24.82 17.86 15.88
C HIS A 10 -24.32 17.57 17.30
N PRO A 11 -25.21 17.08 18.20
CA PRO A 11 -25.08 17.28 19.64
C PRO A 11 -24.29 16.19 20.36
N SER A 12 -23.74 16.59 21.51
CA SER A 12 -22.97 15.82 22.48
C SER A 12 -23.65 14.52 22.93
N ALA A 13 -22.84 13.47 23.09
CA ALA A 13 -23.21 12.26 23.81
C ALA A 13 -22.16 11.92 24.88
N THR A 14 -22.69 11.40 25.98
CA THR A 14 -22.16 11.40 27.35
C THR A 14 -21.05 10.37 27.60
N THR A 15 -20.14 10.76 28.51
CA THR A 15 -19.05 10.01 29.15
C THR A 15 -19.42 8.60 29.63
N GLY A 16 -18.58 7.60 29.30
CA GLY A 16 -18.55 6.26 29.89
C GLY A 16 -17.10 5.80 30.04
N ALA A 17 -16.76 5.35 31.26
CA ALA A 17 -15.41 5.27 31.79
C ALA A 17 -14.56 4.04 31.38
N ALA A 18 -13.24 4.25 31.45
CA ALA A 18 -12.17 3.31 31.82
C ALA A 18 -12.22 1.88 31.22
N GLY A 19 -11.56 1.69 30.08
CA GLY A 19 -11.11 0.40 29.58
C GLY A 19 -9.71 0.53 28.99
N GLY A 20 -8.73 -0.17 29.58
CA GLY A 20 -7.33 -0.12 29.15
C GLY A 20 -7.15 -0.38 27.66
N LEU A 21 -6.18 0.32 27.07
CA LEU A 21 -5.77 0.24 25.66
C LEU A 21 -5.71 -1.22 25.19
N ARG A 22 -6.77 -1.65 24.51
CA ARG A 22 -6.68 -2.75 23.57
C ARG A 22 -6.21 -2.14 22.27
N THR A 23 -5.07 -2.61 21.74
CA THR A 23 -4.80 -2.55 20.30
C THR A 23 -6.11 -2.85 19.59
N PRO A 24 -6.63 -1.98 18.70
CA PRO A 24 -7.90 -2.25 18.05
C PRO A 24 -7.78 -3.61 17.36
N ALA A 25 -8.50 -4.61 17.88
CA ALA A 25 -8.30 -6.00 17.49
C ALA A 25 -8.42 -6.11 15.95
N GLY A 26 -7.39 -6.68 15.32
CA GLY A 26 -7.39 -7.00 13.89
C GLY A 26 -6.88 -5.90 12.94
N ALA A 27 -6.27 -4.81 13.41
CA ALA A 27 -5.50 -3.92 12.52
C ALA A 27 -4.12 -4.54 12.23
N ALA A 28 -3.68 -4.52 10.97
CA ALA A 28 -2.37 -5.06 10.60
C ALA A 28 -1.23 -4.12 11.02
N HIS A 29 -0.12 -4.69 11.47
CA HIS A 29 1.13 -3.96 11.56
C HIS A 29 1.59 -3.60 10.14
N LEU A 30 2.01 -2.35 9.95
CA LEU A 30 2.47 -1.89 8.64
C LEU A 30 3.75 -2.63 8.24
N ASP A 31 3.70 -3.39 7.15
CA ASP A 31 4.86 -4.14 6.65
C ASP A 31 5.61 -3.29 5.61
N LEU A 32 6.58 -2.52 6.10
CA LEU A 32 7.39 -1.65 5.25
C LEU A 32 8.52 -2.43 4.56
N PRO A 33 8.68 -2.30 3.23
CA PRO A 33 9.85 -2.80 2.53
C PRO A 33 11.13 -2.14 3.10
N ALA A 34 12.03 -2.96 3.63
CA ALA A 34 13.35 -2.54 4.07
C ALA A 34 14.40 -2.80 2.99
N ASP A 35 15.39 -1.91 2.87
CA ASP A 35 16.51 -2.09 1.94
C ASP A 35 17.55 -3.06 2.52
N LEU A 36 17.66 -3.08 3.84
CA LEU A 36 18.62 -3.88 4.60
C LEU A 36 17.89 -4.84 5.56
N PRO A 37 18.49 -6.00 5.88
CA PRO A 37 17.93 -6.90 6.88
C PRO A 37 17.89 -6.20 8.24
N ARG A 38 16.75 -6.30 8.94
CA ARG A 38 16.58 -5.70 10.25
C ARG A 38 17.57 -6.31 11.25
N ALA A 39 18.46 -5.48 11.80
CA ALA A 39 19.32 -5.81 12.94
C ALA A 39 18.52 -5.77 14.27
N ASP A 40 19.19 -5.94 15.42
CA ASP A 40 18.52 -5.72 16.71
C ASP A 40 17.93 -4.29 16.74
N ARG A 41 16.66 -4.16 17.12
CA ARG A 41 15.95 -2.87 17.21
C ARG A 41 16.64 -1.88 18.16
N ARG A 42 17.54 -2.37 19.02
CA ARG A 42 18.37 -1.54 19.91
C ARG A 42 19.54 -0.86 19.21
N ASP A 43 20.02 -1.41 18.09
CA ASP A 43 21.19 -0.93 17.34
C ASP A 43 20.81 0.03 16.20
N ARG A 44 19.93 0.99 16.50
CA ARG A 44 19.45 1.97 15.51
C ARG A 44 20.52 2.98 15.12
N ARG A 45 20.54 3.31 13.84
CA ARG A 45 21.42 4.35 13.28
C ARG A 45 20.55 5.48 12.71
N PRO A 46 20.17 6.48 13.53
CA PRO A 46 19.26 7.50 13.07
C PRO A 46 19.90 8.36 11.97
N ALA A 47 19.13 8.60 10.91
CA ALA A 47 19.46 9.54 9.86
C ALA A 47 18.21 10.35 9.48
N THR A 48 18.43 11.53 8.90
CA THR A 48 17.34 12.43 8.51
C THR A 48 17.57 12.94 7.10
N GLU A 49 16.54 12.86 6.26
CA GLU A 49 16.48 13.58 4.99
C GLU A 49 15.39 14.65 5.04
N GLU A 50 15.57 15.72 4.26
CA GLU A 50 14.62 16.82 4.17
C GLU A 50 14.35 17.22 2.73
N LEU A 51 13.15 17.72 2.49
CA LEU A 51 12.73 18.27 1.21
C LEU A 51 11.87 19.51 1.42
N ALA A 52 12.28 20.63 0.81
CA ALA A 52 11.49 21.86 0.81
C ALA A 52 10.27 21.71 -0.09
N LEU A 53 9.10 22.12 0.42
CA LEU A 53 7.85 22.11 -0.34
C LEU A 53 7.75 23.35 -1.25
N PRO A 54 7.20 23.21 -2.47
CA PRO A 54 6.87 24.35 -3.31
C PRO A 54 5.92 25.31 -2.61
N ALA A 55 6.01 26.61 -2.96
CA ALA A 55 5.18 27.64 -2.33
C ALA A 55 3.67 27.38 -2.48
N GLY A 56 3.23 26.82 -3.61
CA GLY A 56 1.83 26.46 -3.85
C GLY A 56 1.32 25.38 -2.90
N THR A 57 2.10 24.31 -2.70
CA THR A 57 1.84 23.22 -1.75
C THR A 57 1.84 23.74 -0.32
N GLY A 58 2.88 24.50 0.05
CA GLY A 58 3.02 25.07 1.38
C GLY A 58 1.87 26.02 1.75
N ALA A 59 1.34 26.78 0.78
CA ALA A 59 0.18 27.64 1.02
C ALA A 59 -1.08 26.84 1.38
N ARG A 60 -1.30 25.67 0.78
CA ARG A 60 -2.44 24.77 1.08
C ARG A 60 -2.30 24.08 2.43
N LEU A 61 -1.06 23.85 2.86
CA LEU A 61 -0.71 23.18 4.10
C LEU A 61 -0.45 24.13 5.27
N ARG A 62 -0.86 25.41 5.15
CA ARG A 62 -0.77 26.35 6.28
C ARG A 62 -1.68 25.92 7.42
N PRO A 63 -1.21 25.98 8.68
CA PRO A 63 -2.07 25.71 9.83
C PRO A 63 -3.36 26.53 9.76
N SER A 64 -4.47 25.89 10.12
CA SER A 64 -5.79 26.52 10.22
C SER A 64 -6.45 26.08 11.52
N GLU A 65 -7.39 26.88 12.04
CA GLU A 65 -8.14 26.57 13.26
C GLU A 65 -8.94 25.26 13.14
N ASP A 66 -9.44 24.93 11.94
CA ASP A 66 -10.16 23.69 11.70
C ASP A 66 -9.23 22.46 11.58
N HIS A 67 -7.90 22.64 11.65
CA HIS A 67 -6.88 21.57 11.55
C HIS A 67 -6.92 20.66 10.30
N ARG A 68 -7.79 20.97 9.34
CA ARG A 68 -7.94 20.31 8.03
C ARG A 68 -6.64 20.07 7.25
N PRO A 69 -5.69 21.03 7.20
CA PRO A 69 -4.40 20.85 6.54
C PRO A 69 -3.56 19.70 7.13
N ALA A 70 -3.67 19.46 8.44
CA ALA A 70 -2.94 18.39 9.11
C ALA A 70 -3.52 17.01 8.75
N ALA A 71 -4.86 16.90 8.72
CA ALA A 71 -5.54 15.69 8.25
C ALA A 71 -5.29 15.42 6.76
N PHE A 72 -5.23 16.47 5.93
CA PHE A 72 -4.92 16.36 4.50
C PHE A 72 -3.50 15.81 4.29
N ALA A 73 -2.52 16.34 5.02
CA ALA A 73 -1.14 15.86 4.96
C ALA A 73 -1.01 14.41 5.42
N LEU A 74 -1.73 14.03 6.49
CA LEU A 74 -1.79 12.66 6.97
C LEU A 74 -2.43 11.72 5.92
N ALA A 75 -3.51 12.14 5.27
CA ALA A 75 -4.18 11.37 4.21
C ALA A 75 -3.24 11.13 3.02
N ALA A 76 -2.49 12.15 2.59
CA ALA A 76 -1.49 12.01 1.54
C ALA A 76 -0.39 11.02 1.94
N LEU A 77 0.08 11.05 3.19
CA LEU A 77 1.05 10.06 3.68
C LEU A 77 0.46 8.64 3.69
N CYS A 78 -0.78 8.45 4.13
CA CYS A 78 -1.43 7.13 4.11
C CYS A 78 -1.53 6.57 2.68
N ALA A 79 -1.81 7.43 1.70
CA ALA A 79 -1.79 7.07 0.29
C ALA A 79 -0.39 6.64 -0.21
N VAL A 80 0.67 7.34 0.22
CA VAL A 80 2.06 6.92 -0.05
C VAL A 80 2.32 5.54 0.54
N LEU A 81 1.99 5.32 1.82
CA LEU A 81 2.25 4.05 2.51
C LEU A 81 1.53 2.90 1.80
N HIS A 82 0.25 3.08 1.45
CA HIS A 82 -0.50 2.11 0.64
C HIS A 82 0.19 1.80 -0.69
N ARG A 83 0.76 2.80 -1.37
CA ARG A 83 1.47 2.58 -2.64
C ARG A 83 2.70 1.69 -2.49
N HIS A 84 3.40 1.76 -1.35
CA HIS A 84 4.61 0.96 -1.09
C HIS A 84 4.32 -0.41 -0.48
N THR A 85 3.25 -0.54 0.32
CA THR A 85 2.94 -1.77 1.05
C THR A 85 1.78 -2.56 0.47
N GLY A 86 0.93 -1.92 -0.35
CA GLY A 86 -0.34 -2.48 -0.81
C GLY A 86 -1.40 -2.62 0.28
N GLN A 87 -1.10 -2.21 1.52
CA GLN A 87 -2.01 -2.32 2.65
C GLN A 87 -2.96 -1.11 2.71
N ASP A 88 -4.22 -1.36 3.03
CA ASP A 88 -5.29 -0.35 3.14
C ASP A 88 -5.94 -0.33 4.54
N ASP A 89 -5.44 -1.18 5.46
CA ASP A 89 -5.80 -1.25 6.88
C ASP A 89 -4.53 -1.46 7.72
N PHE A 90 -4.03 -0.40 8.37
CA PHE A 90 -2.79 -0.44 9.16
C PHE A 90 -2.76 0.57 10.31
N LEU A 91 -1.85 0.35 11.26
CA LEU A 91 -1.60 1.25 12.39
C LEU A 91 -0.42 2.19 12.13
N LEU A 92 -0.57 3.45 12.53
CA LEU A 92 0.51 4.43 12.58
C LEU A 92 0.40 5.33 13.82
N ALA A 93 1.51 5.93 14.23
CA ALA A 93 1.50 6.98 15.25
C ALA A 93 1.33 8.37 14.59
N ALA A 94 0.51 9.25 15.16
CA ALA A 94 0.33 10.60 14.64
C ALA A 94 0.30 11.64 15.77
N ALA A 95 1.08 12.71 15.64
CA ALA A 95 1.03 13.91 16.47
C ALA A 95 0.55 15.08 15.62
N LEU A 96 -0.71 15.47 15.81
CA LEU A 96 -1.41 16.54 15.09
C LEU A 96 -1.84 17.64 16.07
N PRO A 97 -2.14 18.85 15.59
CA PRO A 97 -2.68 19.91 16.44
C PRO A 97 -3.93 19.51 17.24
N THR A 98 -4.80 18.66 16.67
CA THR A 98 -6.01 18.16 17.35
C THR A 98 -5.72 17.14 18.45
N THR A 99 -4.61 16.41 18.35
CA THR A 99 -4.25 15.33 19.29
C THR A 99 -3.27 15.79 20.36
N GLY A 100 -2.67 16.97 20.20
CA GLY A 100 -1.63 17.50 21.08
C GLY A 100 -0.22 17.07 20.67
N PRO A 101 0.79 17.40 21.51
CA PRO A 101 2.21 17.16 21.18
C PRO A 101 2.62 15.68 21.23
N ASP A 102 1.88 14.87 21.99
CA ASP A 102 2.16 13.45 22.11
C ASP A 102 1.51 12.66 20.96
N PRO A 103 2.25 11.72 20.32
CA PRO A 103 1.70 10.94 19.24
C PRO A 103 0.63 9.96 19.73
N VAL A 104 -0.50 9.91 19.03
CA VAL A 104 -1.57 8.94 19.27
C VAL A 104 -1.57 7.85 18.21
N LEU A 105 -1.95 6.64 18.61
CA LEU A 105 -2.12 5.52 17.66
C LEU A 105 -3.40 5.72 16.84
N LEU A 106 -3.25 5.75 15.51
CA LEU A 106 -4.33 5.82 14.53
C LEU A 106 -4.36 4.53 13.71
N ARG A 107 -5.58 4.06 13.41
CA ARG A 107 -5.82 2.99 12.44
C ARG A 107 -6.27 3.64 11.15
N ALA A 108 -5.44 3.62 10.12
CA ALA A 108 -5.85 4.03 8.79
C ALA A 108 -6.58 2.85 8.14
N ARG A 109 -7.86 3.04 7.78
CA ARG A 109 -8.64 2.08 7.00
C ARG A 109 -9.38 2.81 5.89
N PHE A 110 -9.16 2.42 4.64
CA PHE A 110 -9.80 3.08 3.50
C PHE A 110 -9.97 2.15 2.30
N ASP A 111 -10.84 2.53 1.36
CA ASP A 111 -10.95 1.88 0.05
C ASP A 111 -9.98 2.59 -0.91
N PRO A 112 -8.98 1.90 -1.49
CA PRO A 112 -8.01 2.51 -2.38
C PRO A 112 -8.62 3.03 -3.70
N TRP A 113 -9.82 2.57 -4.08
CA TRP A 113 -10.54 3.05 -5.26
C TRP A 113 -11.53 4.18 -4.95
N ALA A 114 -11.73 4.52 -3.68
CA ALA A 114 -12.50 5.68 -3.27
C ALA A 114 -11.74 6.98 -3.56
N PRO A 115 -12.44 8.10 -3.79
CA PRO A 115 -11.81 9.40 -4.00
C PRO A 115 -10.98 9.81 -2.78
N PHE A 116 -9.88 10.51 -3.01
CA PHE A 116 -9.01 11.00 -1.93
C PHE A 116 -9.75 11.86 -0.88
N THR A 117 -10.76 12.62 -1.30
CA THR A 117 -11.65 13.34 -0.37
C THR A 117 -12.26 12.43 0.69
N ALA A 118 -12.68 11.21 0.35
CA ALA A 118 -13.28 10.29 1.31
C ALA A 118 -12.28 9.82 2.38
N LEU A 119 -11.03 9.55 2.00
CA LEU A 119 -9.95 9.22 2.94
C LEU A 119 -9.66 10.40 3.87
N TRP A 120 -9.53 11.60 3.29
CA TRP A 120 -9.22 12.79 4.06
C TRP A 120 -10.35 13.18 5.02
N ASP A 121 -11.61 13.14 4.58
CA ASP A 121 -12.77 13.42 5.43
C ASP A 121 -12.84 12.42 6.59
N HIS A 122 -12.65 11.13 6.31
CA HIS A 122 -12.62 10.11 7.35
C HIS A 122 -11.51 10.36 8.40
N LEU A 123 -10.29 10.67 7.94
CA LEU A 123 -9.18 10.99 8.85
C LEU A 123 -9.40 12.30 9.60
N HIS A 124 -10.04 13.29 8.99
CA HIS A 124 -10.38 14.54 9.66
C HIS A 124 -11.42 14.30 10.77
N GLU A 125 -12.46 13.51 10.51
CA GLU A 125 -13.44 13.12 11.53
C GLU A 125 -12.79 12.33 12.67
N ASP A 126 -11.97 11.32 12.35
CA ASP A 126 -11.27 10.50 13.34
C ASP A 126 -10.32 11.31 14.23
N THR A 127 -9.71 12.36 13.66
CA THR A 127 -8.77 13.23 14.37
C THR A 127 -9.45 14.41 15.08
N ALA A 128 -10.64 14.84 14.63
CA ALA A 128 -11.43 15.88 15.26
C ALA A 128 -12.31 15.36 16.41
N GLY A 129 -12.73 14.09 16.36
CA GLY A 129 -13.55 13.43 17.39
C GLY A 129 -12.81 13.00 18.65
N ARG A 130 -11.48 13.07 18.67
CA ARG A 130 -10.63 12.71 19.82
C ARG A 130 -10.25 13.94 20.65
N ALA A 131 -11.23 14.47 21.40
CA ALA A 131 -10.95 15.47 22.45
C ALA A 131 -10.71 14.85 23.84
N ASP A 132 -10.97 13.55 24.05
CA ASP A 132 -10.76 12.91 25.35
C ASP A 132 -10.30 11.46 25.18
N THR A 133 -8.98 11.25 25.16
CA THR A 133 -8.20 10.22 25.87
C THR A 133 -6.80 10.22 25.26
N PRO A 134 -5.78 10.81 25.92
CA PRO A 134 -4.40 10.71 25.47
C PRO A 134 -3.99 9.23 25.46
N VAL A 135 -3.48 8.76 24.32
CA VAL A 135 -2.74 7.49 24.28
C VAL A 135 -1.52 7.75 25.13
N GLY A 136 -1.52 7.19 26.34
CA GLY A 136 -0.38 7.29 27.25
C GLY A 136 0.89 7.00 26.46
N ARG A 137 1.96 7.79 26.74
CA ARG A 137 3.32 7.51 26.29
C ARG A 137 3.47 6.00 26.14
N PRO A 138 3.94 5.46 25.00
CA PRO A 138 4.22 4.04 24.91
C PRO A 138 5.10 3.72 26.11
N ALA A 139 4.55 3.02 27.09
CA ALA A 139 5.34 2.47 28.17
C ALA A 139 6.38 1.63 27.44
N GLU A 140 7.65 1.78 27.80
CA GLU A 140 8.78 1.10 27.16
C GLU A 140 8.63 -0.45 27.13
N GLU A 141 7.55 -0.98 27.70
CA GLU A 141 7.20 -2.40 27.82
C GLU A 141 5.86 -2.81 27.17
N ALA A 142 5.09 -1.93 26.49
CA ALA A 142 3.80 -2.30 25.88
C ALA A 142 3.85 -2.50 24.35
N ALA A 143 3.51 -3.71 23.91
CA ALA A 143 2.89 -4.12 22.64
C ALA A 143 3.18 -3.27 21.38
N GLU A 144 4.00 -3.83 20.47
CA GLU A 144 3.99 -3.56 19.03
C GLU A 144 3.97 -2.06 18.65
N VAL A 145 5.09 -1.37 18.89
CA VAL A 145 5.32 0.01 18.43
C VAL A 145 5.07 0.08 16.91
N PRO A 146 4.25 1.03 16.41
CA PRO A 146 4.00 1.15 14.98
C PRO A 146 5.31 1.44 14.23
N ALA A 147 5.47 0.91 13.02
CA ALA A 147 6.68 1.15 12.23
C ALA A 147 6.80 2.61 11.76
N VAL A 148 5.66 3.31 11.63
CA VAL A 148 5.60 4.67 11.08
C VAL A 148 5.00 5.65 12.07
N ALA A 149 5.59 6.84 12.14
CA ALA A 149 5.01 8.01 12.76
C ALA A 149 4.86 9.19 11.80
N PHE A 150 3.86 10.04 12.06
CA PHE A 150 3.64 11.31 11.39
C PHE A 150 3.50 12.44 12.41
N ARG A 151 4.11 13.58 12.13
CA ARG A 151 4.01 14.77 12.97
C ARG A 151 3.76 16.01 12.12
N TYR A 152 2.82 16.83 12.56
CA TYR A 152 2.52 18.12 11.96
C TYR A 152 2.92 19.23 12.95
N LEU A 153 3.99 19.97 12.64
CA LEU A 153 4.51 21.02 13.52
C LEU A 153 3.94 22.38 13.16
N THR A 154 3.26 23.02 14.13
CA THR A 154 2.72 24.39 14.04
C THR A 154 3.57 25.43 14.77
N ALA A 155 4.45 25.00 15.67
CA ALA A 155 5.42 25.82 16.39
C ALA A 155 6.75 25.07 16.50
N ASP A 156 7.86 25.82 16.57
CA ASP A 156 9.18 25.22 16.76
C ASP A 156 9.22 24.62 18.17
N ASP A 157 9.27 23.29 18.24
CA ASP A 157 9.34 22.53 19.49
C ASP A 157 10.80 22.30 19.94
N GLY A 158 11.77 22.91 19.25
CA GLY A 158 13.20 22.74 19.50
C GLY A 158 13.78 21.44 18.91
N THR A 159 12.96 20.60 18.26
CA THR A 159 13.40 19.35 17.64
C THR A 159 14.03 19.62 16.26
N ARG A 160 15.23 20.20 16.26
CA ARG A 160 15.97 20.53 15.01
C ARG A 160 16.42 19.32 14.19
N ASP A 161 16.46 18.13 14.77
CA ASP A 161 16.96 16.90 14.11
C ASP A 161 15.83 16.03 13.52
N GLY A 162 14.56 16.44 13.68
CA GLY A 162 13.41 15.62 13.33
C GLY A 162 13.26 14.43 14.28
N PRO A 163 12.26 13.57 14.10
CA PRO A 163 11.94 12.46 14.99
C PRO A 163 12.96 11.30 14.96
N GLY A 164 14.19 11.54 14.53
CA GLY A 164 15.30 10.56 14.57
C GLY A 164 15.68 10.05 15.98
N GLY A 165 14.91 10.42 17.01
CA GLY A 165 15.06 9.91 18.38
C GLY A 165 13.90 9.06 18.91
N ALA A 166 12.81 8.85 18.16
CA ALA A 166 11.64 8.09 18.63
C ALA A 166 11.63 6.64 18.08
N PRO A 167 10.94 5.67 18.71
CA PRO A 167 11.07 4.23 18.42
C PRO A 167 10.44 3.76 17.08
N TYR A 168 10.33 4.63 16.06
CA TYR A 168 9.76 4.34 14.74
C TYR A 168 10.84 4.04 13.68
N ASP A 169 10.53 3.18 12.71
CA ASP A 169 11.44 2.86 11.61
C ASP A 169 11.49 4.00 10.58
N LEU A 170 10.33 4.64 10.36
CA LEU A 170 10.18 5.87 9.59
C LEU A 170 9.34 6.88 10.37
N ALA A 171 9.78 8.13 10.41
CA ALA A 171 9.04 9.19 11.08
C ALA A 171 9.01 10.47 10.24
N PHE A 172 7.84 10.77 9.70
CA PHE A 172 7.57 11.92 8.85
C PHE A 172 7.25 13.14 9.69
N THR A 173 7.85 14.28 9.38
CA THR A 173 7.50 15.57 9.97
C THR A 173 7.21 16.59 8.90
N LEU A 174 6.02 17.15 8.92
CA LEU A 174 5.68 18.35 8.16
C LEU A 174 5.92 19.57 9.04
N ASP A 175 6.96 20.33 8.72
CA ASP A 175 7.34 21.53 9.44
C ASP A 175 6.77 22.77 8.76
N THR A 176 5.69 23.29 9.35
CA THR A 176 4.99 24.49 8.83
C THR A 176 5.54 25.79 9.38
N THR A 177 6.52 25.72 10.30
CA THR A 177 7.13 26.89 10.95
C THR A 177 8.24 27.49 10.10
N ARG A 178 8.85 26.67 9.24
CA ARG A 178 9.87 27.09 8.28
C ARG A 178 9.27 27.68 7.02
N THR A 179 9.99 28.63 6.42
CA THR A 179 9.66 29.23 5.13
C THR A 179 10.89 29.12 4.20
N PRO A 180 10.82 28.34 3.10
CA PRO A 180 9.70 27.49 2.68
C PRO A 180 9.41 26.37 3.69
N MET A 181 8.17 25.87 3.69
CA MET A 181 7.80 24.70 4.51
C MET A 181 8.63 23.49 4.12
N VAL A 182 8.91 22.60 5.08
CA VAL A 182 9.79 21.46 4.84
C VAL A 182 9.15 20.17 5.30
N LEU A 183 9.20 19.16 4.44
CA LEU A 183 8.90 17.78 4.80
C LEU A 183 10.21 17.07 5.18
N ARG A 184 10.25 16.49 6.37
CA ARG A 184 11.41 15.75 6.89
C ARG A 184 11.05 14.29 7.10
N LEU A 185 12.02 13.41 6.90
CA LEU A 185 11.92 12.00 7.21
C LEU A 185 13.10 11.60 8.09
N GLY A 186 12.83 11.25 9.34
CA GLY A 186 13.77 10.52 10.19
C GLY A 186 13.61 9.02 9.95
N TYR A 187 14.72 8.29 9.82
CA TYR A 187 14.71 6.86 9.53
C TYR A 187 15.91 6.15 10.17
N ASP A 188 15.80 4.83 10.32
CA ASP A 188 16.92 3.97 10.70
C ASP A 188 17.78 3.63 9.47
N ALA A 189 18.99 4.21 9.39
CA ALA A 189 19.97 3.91 8.35
C ALA A 189 20.54 2.48 8.41
N GLY A 190 20.23 1.73 9.47
CA GLY A 190 20.44 0.29 9.52
C GLY A 190 19.38 -0.51 8.75
N LEU A 191 18.24 0.10 8.40
CA LEU A 191 17.09 -0.54 7.73
C LEU A 191 16.81 0.03 6.34
N HIS A 192 16.95 1.35 6.19
CA HIS A 192 16.63 2.07 4.96
C HIS A 192 17.84 2.85 4.45
N GLU A 193 18.07 2.77 3.14
CA GLU A 193 19.08 3.57 2.47
C GLU A 193 18.60 5.01 2.25
N ARG A 194 19.57 5.93 2.19
CA ARG A 194 19.32 7.35 1.93
C ARG A 194 18.49 7.59 0.67
N GLU A 195 18.74 6.81 -0.39
CA GLU A 195 18.01 6.94 -1.65
C GLU A 195 16.52 6.58 -1.51
N THR A 196 16.21 5.54 -0.73
CA THR A 196 14.83 5.15 -0.40
C THR A 196 14.15 6.23 0.45
N ALA A 197 14.83 6.77 1.47
CA ALA A 197 14.28 7.86 2.28
C ALA A 197 13.99 9.11 1.43
N ALA A 198 14.93 9.53 0.59
CA ALA A 198 14.74 10.66 -0.32
C ALA A 198 13.63 10.41 -1.34
N ARG A 199 13.48 9.16 -1.81
CA ARG A 199 12.39 8.74 -2.71
C ARG A 199 11.03 8.87 -2.02
N LEU A 200 10.88 8.38 -0.79
CA LEU A 200 9.65 8.51 -0.01
C LEU A 200 9.23 9.98 0.21
N LEU A 201 10.20 10.88 0.45
CA LEU A 201 9.94 12.31 0.57
C LEU A 201 9.41 12.92 -0.75
N ARG A 202 10.03 12.59 -1.88
CA ARG A 202 9.56 13.04 -3.20
C ARG A 202 8.15 12.51 -3.49
N HIS A 203 7.93 11.23 -3.23
CA HIS A 203 6.62 10.58 -3.38
C HIS A 203 5.54 11.30 -2.58
N THR A 204 5.83 11.63 -1.32
CA THR A 204 4.91 12.35 -0.45
C THR A 204 4.62 13.76 -0.97
N ARG A 205 5.64 14.49 -1.43
CA ARG A 205 5.45 15.81 -2.06
C ARG A 205 4.56 15.73 -3.31
N THR A 206 4.85 14.81 -4.24
CA THR A 206 4.03 14.63 -5.45
C THR A 206 2.58 14.32 -5.10
N LEU A 207 2.36 13.47 -4.09
CA LEU A 207 1.02 13.12 -3.65
C LEU A 207 0.29 14.32 -3.02
N LEU A 208 0.97 15.13 -2.20
CA LEU A 208 0.42 16.38 -1.65
C LEU A 208 0.01 17.36 -2.76
N ASP A 209 0.83 17.48 -3.81
CA ASP A 209 0.56 18.35 -4.96
C ASP A 209 -0.67 17.84 -5.74
N ALA A 210 -0.63 16.57 -6.16
CA ALA A 210 -1.67 15.97 -6.99
C ALA A 210 -3.02 15.84 -6.28
N ALA A 211 -3.04 15.47 -5.00
CA ALA A 211 -4.27 15.42 -4.21
C ALA A 211 -4.89 16.81 -4.02
N GLY A 212 -4.08 17.87 -4.02
CA GLY A 212 -4.59 19.23 -3.94
C GLY A 212 -5.14 19.76 -5.27
N ASP A 213 -4.65 19.25 -6.39
CA ASP A 213 -5.10 19.62 -7.74
C ASP A 213 -6.32 18.79 -8.19
N GLU A 214 -6.33 17.49 -7.88
CA GLU A 214 -7.39 16.53 -8.25
C GLU A 214 -7.89 15.73 -7.04
N PRO A 215 -8.52 16.36 -6.03
CA PRO A 215 -8.93 15.67 -4.80
C PRO A 215 -9.98 14.57 -5.00
N GLY A 216 -10.73 14.61 -6.11
CA GLY A 216 -11.71 13.57 -6.46
C GLY A 216 -11.09 12.32 -7.09
N ARG A 217 -9.77 12.31 -7.34
CA ARG A 217 -9.08 11.15 -7.94
C ARG A 217 -9.00 10.00 -6.93
N PRO A 218 -9.16 8.73 -7.37
CA PRO A 218 -9.00 7.58 -6.49
C PRO A 218 -7.61 7.52 -5.85
N VAL A 219 -7.54 7.09 -4.58
CA VAL A 219 -6.27 7.02 -3.83
C VAL A 219 -5.20 6.20 -4.56
N ALA A 220 -5.57 5.06 -5.16
CA ALA A 220 -4.68 4.18 -5.91
C ALA A 220 -4.16 4.78 -7.22
N GLU A 221 -4.89 5.75 -7.78
CA GLU A 221 -4.58 6.37 -9.07
C GLU A 221 -3.77 7.65 -8.96
N LEU A 222 -3.63 8.20 -7.75
CA LEU A 222 -2.85 9.40 -7.51
C LEU A 222 -1.40 9.18 -7.94
N PRO A 223 -0.80 10.14 -8.65
CA PRO A 223 0.55 10.00 -9.16
C PRO A 223 1.53 10.03 -8.00
N VAL A 224 2.51 9.15 -8.11
CA VAL A 224 3.71 9.16 -7.29
C VAL A 224 4.87 9.32 -8.27
N GLU A 225 5.74 10.32 -8.06
CA GLU A 225 6.91 10.50 -8.92
C GLU A 225 7.91 9.37 -8.66
N ASP A 226 7.72 8.25 -9.36
CA ASP A 226 8.79 7.32 -9.63
C ASP A 226 9.69 8.02 -10.68
N GLY A 227 10.47 9.01 -10.25
CA GLY A 227 11.43 9.70 -11.11
C GLY A 227 12.19 8.65 -11.90
N ALA A 228 12.35 8.86 -13.22
CA ALA A 228 12.81 7.85 -14.18
C ALA A 228 13.90 6.97 -13.55
N VAL A 229 13.47 5.82 -12.99
CA VAL A 229 14.39 4.88 -12.41
C VAL A 229 15.27 4.52 -13.60
N ALA A 230 16.59 4.68 -13.50
CA ALA A 230 17.48 4.03 -14.45
C ALA A 230 16.98 2.59 -14.54
N ALA A 231 16.34 2.25 -15.67
CA ALA A 231 15.25 1.27 -15.77
C ALA A 231 15.35 0.24 -14.64
N PRO A 232 14.37 0.17 -13.71
CA PRO A 232 14.53 -0.49 -12.41
C PRO A 232 15.38 -1.69 -12.62
N ARG A 233 16.64 -1.69 -12.10
CA ARG A 233 17.67 -2.71 -12.41
C ARG A 233 16.89 -4.00 -12.52
N PRO A 234 16.65 -4.52 -13.75
CA PRO A 234 15.59 -5.49 -13.91
C PRO A 234 15.99 -6.59 -12.97
N TRP A 235 15.14 -6.82 -11.97
CA TRP A 235 15.33 -7.91 -11.05
C TRP A 235 15.36 -9.12 -11.98
N ALA A 236 16.58 -9.57 -12.27
CA ALA A 236 16.77 -10.62 -13.22
C ALA A 236 16.31 -11.85 -12.46
N LEU A 237 15.07 -12.26 -12.73
CA LEU A 237 14.60 -13.58 -12.35
C LEU A 237 15.74 -14.54 -12.66
N PRO A 238 16.28 -15.27 -11.67
CA PRO A 238 17.33 -16.23 -11.91
C PRO A 238 16.85 -17.20 -13.00
N ALA A 239 17.35 -16.99 -14.21
CA ALA A 239 17.00 -17.81 -15.36
C ALA A 239 17.97 -19.00 -15.34
N PRO A 240 17.48 -20.25 -15.41
CA PRO A 240 18.34 -21.40 -15.59
C PRO A 240 19.26 -21.21 -16.81
N ALA A 241 20.49 -21.73 -16.75
CA ALA A 241 21.40 -21.67 -17.89
C ALA A 241 20.73 -22.23 -19.15
N GLY A 242 20.72 -21.44 -20.23
CA GLY A 242 20.05 -21.80 -21.49
C GLY A 242 18.56 -21.46 -21.58
N HIS A 243 17.98 -20.84 -20.54
CA HIS A 243 16.60 -20.32 -20.62
C HIS A 243 16.56 -19.08 -21.51
N LEU A 244 15.97 -19.22 -22.70
CA LEU A 244 15.60 -18.11 -23.56
C LEU A 244 14.15 -17.75 -23.28
N PRO A 245 13.84 -16.53 -22.82
CA PRO A 245 12.46 -16.11 -22.64
C PRO A 245 11.74 -16.22 -24.00
N PRO A 246 10.48 -16.71 -24.04
CA PRO A 246 9.73 -16.72 -25.27
C PRO A 246 9.56 -15.28 -25.78
N PRO A 247 9.48 -15.06 -27.12
CA PRO A 247 9.22 -13.74 -27.67
C PRO A 247 7.98 -13.11 -27.03
N ALA A 248 7.98 -11.79 -26.86
CA ALA A 248 6.85 -11.08 -26.28
C ALA A 248 5.56 -11.43 -27.03
N ALA A 249 4.50 -11.77 -26.31
CA ALA A 249 3.21 -12.09 -26.93
C ALA A 249 2.70 -10.86 -27.66
N GLY A 250 2.36 -11.01 -28.95
CA GLY A 250 1.54 -10.01 -29.61
C GLY A 250 0.18 -9.91 -28.94
N VAL A 251 -0.50 -8.76 -29.05
CA VAL A 251 -1.82 -8.49 -28.45
C VAL A 251 -2.88 -9.54 -28.85
N THR A 252 -2.65 -10.28 -29.93
CA THR A 252 -3.51 -11.33 -30.47
C THR A 252 -3.08 -12.76 -30.10
N GLU A 253 -1.89 -12.96 -29.54
CA GLU A 253 -1.34 -14.28 -29.22
C GLU A 253 -1.67 -14.68 -27.77
N GLY A 254 -2.88 -15.19 -27.56
CA GLY A 254 -3.28 -15.75 -26.26
C GLY A 254 -2.52 -17.03 -25.88
N LEU A 255 -2.52 -17.37 -24.58
CA LEU A 255 -1.87 -18.57 -24.02
C LEU A 255 -2.24 -19.87 -24.75
N VAL A 256 -3.49 -19.99 -25.21
CA VAL A 256 -3.98 -21.15 -25.97
C VAL A 256 -3.25 -21.32 -27.29
N HIS A 257 -2.96 -20.24 -28.02
CA HIS A 257 -2.20 -20.32 -29.28
C HIS A 257 -0.79 -20.84 -29.05
N ARG A 258 -0.13 -20.37 -27.99
CA ARG A 258 1.20 -20.83 -27.60
C ARG A 258 1.20 -22.31 -27.23
N PHE A 259 0.20 -22.75 -26.47
CA PHE A 259 0.03 -24.16 -26.15
C PHE A 259 -0.10 -25.00 -27.42
N LYS A 260 -0.96 -24.60 -28.38
CA LYS A 260 -1.13 -25.33 -29.65
C LYS A 260 0.15 -25.37 -30.49
N ALA A 261 0.90 -24.27 -30.54
CA ALA A 261 2.18 -24.23 -31.24
C ALA A 261 3.20 -25.20 -30.62
N VAL A 262 3.31 -25.22 -29.28
CA VAL A 262 4.16 -26.18 -28.56
C VAL A 262 3.69 -27.62 -28.76
N ALA A 263 2.38 -27.85 -28.72
CA ALA A 263 1.82 -29.19 -28.89
C ALA A 263 2.05 -29.76 -30.30
N ALA A 264 2.00 -28.90 -31.33
CA ALA A 264 2.35 -29.27 -32.69
C ALA A 264 3.85 -29.54 -32.86
N ALA A 265 4.71 -28.68 -32.30
CA ALA A 265 6.17 -28.82 -32.42
C ALA A 265 6.75 -29.98 -31.60
N HIS A 266 6.07 -30.40 -30.54
CA HIS A 266 6.54 -31.40 -29.57
C HIS A 266 5.51 -32.49 -29.30
N SER A 267 4.76 -32.90 -30.33
CA SER A 267 3.65 -33.85 -30.28
C SER A 267 3.93 -35.11 -29.45
N ASP A 268 5.12 -35.69 -29.63
CA ASP A 268 5.51 -36.96 -29.00
C ASP A 268 6.13 -36.82 -27.60
N ARG A 269 6.38 -35.60 -27.13
CA ARG A 269 6.99 -35.39 -25.81
C ARG A 269 5.97 -35.53 -24.68
N PRO A 270 6.37 -36.05 -23.51
CA PRO A 270 5.55 -36.00 -22.31
C PRO A 270 5.13 -34.57 -21.96
N ALA A 271 3.83 -34.34 -21.81
CA ALA A 271 3.27 -33.09 -21.32
C ALA A 271 2.88 -33.19 -19.84
N LEU A 272 2.29 -34.31 -19.41
CA LEU A 272 1.86 -34.54 -18.04
C LEU A 272 2.26 -35.94 -17.58
N ARG A 273 2.80 -36.05 -16.38
CA ARG A 273 3.01 -37.32 -15.66
C ARG A 273 2.17 -37.32 -14.40
N GLY A 274 1.38 -38.36 -14.21
CA GLY A 274 0.56 -38.50 -13.01
C GLY A 274 0.25 -39.96 -12.68
N PRO A 275 -0.54 -40.19 -11.62
CA PRO A 275 -0.87 -41.54 -11.14
C PRO A 275 -1.57 -42.41 -12.21
N SER A 276 -2.27 -41.78 -13.15
CA SER A 276 -2.99 -42.43 -14.25
C SER A 276 -2.16 -42.56 -15.55
N GLY A 277 -0.85 -42.35 -15.48
CA GLY A 277 0.09 -42.51 -16.60
C GLY A 277 0.63 -41.20 -17.16
N GLU A 278 1.37 -41.32 -18.25
CA GLU A 278 1.95 -40.21 -19.01
C GLU A 278 1.01 -39.81 -20.15
N LEU A 279 0.76 -38.50 -20.31
CA LEU A 279 0.08 -37.93 -21.48
C LEU A 279 1.09 -37.12 -22.28
N ARG A 280 1.11 -37.34 -23.60
CA ARG A 280 1.91 -36.54 -24.53
C ARG A 280 1.20 -35.24 -24.87
N TYR A 281 1.92 -34.29 -25.44
CA TYR A 281 1.35 -33.03 -25.89
C TYR A 281 0.21 -33.23 -26.91
N ALA A 282 0.36 -34.16 -27.86
CA ALA A 282 -0.68 -34.48 -28.83
C ALA A 282 -1.97 -35.02 -28.18
N ASP A 283 -1.82 -35.82 -27.11
CA ASP A 283 -2.97 -36.37 -26.39
C ASP A 283 -3.69 -35.29 -25.59
N LEU A 284 -2.94 -34.38 -24.98
CA LEU A 284 -3.48 -33.26 -24.22
C LEU A 284 -4.23 -32.27 -25.13
N ASP A 285 -3.71 -31.97 -26.31
CA ASP A 285 -4.37 -31.11 -27.29
C ASP A 285 -5.66 -31.75 -27.81
N ARG A 286 -5.64 -33.05 -28.15
CA ARG A 286 -6.85 -33.80 -28.55
C ARG A 286 -7.92 -33.80 -27.47
N ILE A 287 -7.53 -33.97 -26.21
CA ILE A 287 -8.46 -33.90 -25.07
C ILE A 287 -9.05 -32.50 -24.96
N THR A 288 -8.22 -31.46 -25.10
CA THR A 288 -8.65 -30.06 -25.01
C THR A 288 -9.64 -29.70 -26.12
N ASP A 289 -9.34 -30.08 -27.37
CA ASP A 289 -10.22 -29.87 -28.53
C ASP A 289 -11.54 -30.65 -28.42
N THR A 290 -11.52 -31.80 -27.75
CA THR A 290 -12.75 -32.56 -27.46
C THR A 290 -13.60 -31.89 -26.37
N MET A 291 -12.97 -31.20 -25.41
CA MET A 291 -13.67 -30.56 -24.28
C MET A 291 -14.16 -29.15 -24.61
N ALA A 292 -13.42 -28.37 -25.38
CA ALA A 292 -13.75 -26.96 -25.64
C ALA A 292 -15.18 -26.74 -26.18
N PRO A 293 -15.71 -27.56 -27.12
CA PRO A 293 -17.09 -27.43 -27.59
C PRO A 293 -18.16 -27.76 -26.54
N ARG A 294 -17.80 -28.51 -25.49
CA ARG A 294 -18.71 -28.93 -24.41
C ARG A 294 -18.83 -27.89 -23.29
N LEU A 295 -17.99 -26.86 -23.31
CA LEU A 295 -18.06 -25.77 -22.36
C LEU A 295 -19.19 -24.80 -22.74
N PRO A 296 -19.99 -24.32 -21.78
CA PRO A 296 -21.07 -23.38 -22.06
C PRO A 296 -20.52 -22.09 -22.69
N ARG A 297 -21.08 -21.71 -23.84
CA ARG A 297 -20.75 -20.42 -24.46
C ARG A 297 -21.39 -19.27 -23.68
N PRO A 298 -20.65 -18.18 -23.38
CA PRO A 298 -21.16 -17.07 -22.60
C PRO A 298 -22.36 -16.43 -23.29
N ARG A 299 -23.46 -16.23 -22.55
CA ARG A 299 -24.68 -15.58 -23.08
C ARG A 299 -24.67 -14.05 -23.00
N ARG A 300 -23.74 -13.38 -22.31
CA ARG A 300 -23.50 -11.91 -22.34
C ARG A 300 -22.37 -11.48 -21.38
N ARG A 301 -21.98 -10.20 -21.51
CA ARG A 301 -20.96 -9.30 -20.89
C ARG A 301 -20.42 -9.50 -19.45
N ARG A 302 -20.73 -10.57 -18.72
CA ARG A 302 -20.04 -10.94 -17.47
C ARG A 302 -19.22 -12.20 -17.70
N ALA A 303 -17.99 -12.22 -17.19
CA ALA A 303 -17.10 -13.37 -17.32
C ALA A 303 -17.79 -14.59 -16.66
N PRO A 304 -18.05 -15.68 -17.41
CA PRO A 304 -18.67 -16.86 -16.83
C PRO A 304 -17.69 -17.56 -15.88
N VAL A 305 -18.17 -17.93 -14.69
CA VAL A 305 -17.42 -18.77 -13.75
C VAL A 305 -17.82 -20.22 -14.03
N ALA A 306 -16.85 -21.06 -14.37
CA ALA A 306 -17.03 -22.51 -14.48
C ALA A 306 -16.36 -23.18 -13.27
N SER A 307 -17.15 -23.84 -12.42
CA SER A 307 -16.65 -24.63 -11.30
C SER A 307 -16.43 -26.09 -11.72
N ARG A 308 -15.33 -26.68 -11.26
CA ARG A 308 -14.97 -28.08 -11.56
C ARG A 308 -14.42 -28.75 -10.30
N CYS A 309 -15.08 -29.80 -9.84
CA CYS A 309 -14.55 -30.69 -8.81
C CYS A 309 -13.90 -31.90 -9.49
N CYS A 310 -12.56 -31.95 -9.51
CA CYS A 310 -11.80 -33.09 -10.02
C CYS A 310 -10.77 -33.53 -8.98
N ALA A 311 -10.60 -34.84 -8.82
CA ALA A 311 -9.42 -35.39 -8.14
C ALA A 311 -8.15 -35.09 -8.95
N ARG A 312 -6.99 -34.96 -8.29
CA ARG A 312 -5.66 -34.77 -8.93
C ARG A 312 -5.27 -36.02 -9.74
N THR A 313 -5.86 -36.16 -10.93
CA THR A 313 -5.66 -37.28 -11.87
C THR A 313 -5.58 -36.73 -13.29
N THR A 314 -4.92 -37.46 -14.21
CA THR A 314 -4.95 -37.07 -15.63
C THR A 314 -6.38 -37.23 -16.18
N PRO A 315 -6.85 -36.30 -17.04
CA PRO A 315 -8.28 -36.09 -17.33
C PRO A 315 -8.98 -37.27 -18.01
N ALA A 316 -8.24 -38.28 -18.49
CA ALA A 316 -8.79 -39.46 -19.16
C ALA A 316 -9.78 -40.26 -18.30
N ARG A 317 -9.67 -40.23 -16.95
CA ARG A 317 -10.54 -41.03 -16.06
C ARG A 317 -11.67 -40.27 -15.37
N CYS A 318 -11.60 -38.95 -15.23
CA CYS A 318 -12.67 -38.18 -14.56
C CYS A 318 -13.96 -38.05 -15.40
N TRP A 319 -13.91 -38.27 -16.71
CA TRP A 319 -15.01 -37.90 -17.63
C TRP A 319 -15.79 -39.09 -18.20
N ALA A 320 -15.39 -40.32 -17.86
CA ALA A 320 -16.15 -41.52 -18.20
C ALA A 320 -17.34 -41.79 -17.25
N SER A 321 -17.38 -41.16 -16.07
CA SER A 321 -18.39 -41.41 -15.04
C SER A 321 -19.56 -40.39 -14.99
N GLY A 322 -19.55 -39.37 -15.85
CA GLY A 322 -20.60 -38.35 -15.92
C GLY A 322 -21.74 -38.69 -16.89
N ARG A 323 -22.31 -39.90 -16.79
CA ARG A 323 -23.65 -40.19 -17.33
C ARG A 323 -24.50 -40.81 -16.23
N ARG A 324 -25.24 -39.96 -15.53
CA ARG A 324 -26.63 -40.15 -15.08
C ARG A 324 -27.14 -38.81 -14.59
#